data_AF-A0A7J7VJ82-F1
#
_entry.id   AF-A0A7J7VJ82-F1
#
_cell.length_a   1.000
_cell.length_b   1.000
_cell.length_c   1.000
_cell.angle_alpha   90.00
_cell.angle_beta   90.00
_cell.angle_gamma   90.00
#
_symmetry.space_group_name_H-M   'P 1'
#
loop_
_entity.id
_entity.type
_entity.pdbx_description
1 polymer ?
#
loop_
_entity_poly.entity_id
_entity_poly.type
_entity_poly.pdbx_seq_one_letter_code
_entity_poly.pdbx_strand_id
1 'polypeptide(L)'
;MRWSTILQQCYFLSVTCLLTALEAVPIDIDKTKVKGAQPVDSAKIEPPDTGLYYDEYLKQVIDVLETDNHFREKLQKADIEEIKSGRLSKELDLVSHHVRTKLDEQELEALFTKELEKVYDPKNEEDDMVEMEEERLRMREHVMNEVDSNKDRLVTLEEFLKATEKKEFLEPDSWETLDQQQFFTEEELKEYENLISLQENELKKKAGELQKQKEELQRQHDQLEAQKLEYHQVIQQMEQKKLQQELSPSVPGGESKFKPLI
;
A
#
# COMPACT_ATOMS: atom_id res chain seq x y z
N MET A 1 -93.80 -43.55 -1.84
CA MET A 1 -93.92 -42.35 -0.96
C MET A 1 -92.67 -42.16 -0.07
N ARG A 2 -91.43 -42.22 -0.61
CA ARG A 2 -90.20 -42.00 0.21
C ARG A 2 -89.13 -41.12 -0.47
N TRP A 3 -89.41 -40.59 -1.66
CA TRP A 3 -88.46 -39.78 -2.43
C TRP A 3 -88.67 -38.28 -2.20
N SER A 4 -89.92 -37.88 -1.90
CA SER A 4 -90.27 -36.50 -1.49
C SER A 4 -89.56 -36.08 -0.20
N THR A 5 -89.42 -37.00 0.76
CA THR A 5 -88.78 -36.73 2.05
C THR A 5 -87.27 -36.58 1.96
N ILE A 6 -86.62 -37.27 1.01
CA ILE A 6 -85.16 -37.20 0.80
C ILE A 6 -84.80 -35.90 0.07
N LEU A 7 -85.58 -35.51 -0.95
CA LEU A 7 -85.40 -34.23 -1.64
C LEU A 7 -85.68 -33.03 -0.72
N GLN A 8 -86.68 -33.14 0.15
CA GLN A 8 -86.90 -32.14 1.21
C GLN A 8 -85.74 -32.09 2.20
N GLN A 9 -85.20 -33.23 2.67
CA GLN A 9 -84.06 -33.23 3.59
C GLN A 9 -82.77 -32.69 2.94
N CYS A 10 -82.52 -32.99 1.67
CA CYS A 10 -81.40 -32.43 0.91
C CYS A 10 -81.54 -30.91 0.69
N TYR A 11 -82.77 -30.42 0.41
CA TYR A 11 -83.03 -28.98 0.27
C TYR A 11 -82.95 -28.24 1.61
N PHE A 12 -83.45 -28.83 2.69
CA PHE A 12 -83.30 -28.26 4.03
C PHE A 12 -81.82 -28.21 4.44
N LEU A 13 -81.04 -29.28 4.20
CA LEU A 13 -79.60 -29.29 4.48
C LEU A 13 -78.82 -28.29 3.63
N SER A 14 -79.15 -28.14 2.35
CA SER A 14 -78.47 -27.16 1.48
C SER A 14 -78.83 -25.72 1.83
N VAL A 15 -80.10 -25.44 2.18
CA VAL A 15 -80.56 -24.12 2.61
C VAL A 15 -80.02 -23.77 4.00
N THR A 16 -79.94 -24.71 4.94
CA THR A 16 -79.31 -24.45 6.25
C THR A 16 -77.81 -24.21 6.12
N CYS A 17 -77.13 -24.87 5.18
CA CYS A 17 -75.71 -24.64 4.92
C CYS A 17 -75.45 -23.26 4.27
N LEU A 18 -76.35 -22.80 3.39
CA LEU A 18 -76.29 -21.45 2.82
C LEU A 18 -76.68 -20.35 3.82
N LEU A 19 -77.61 -20.60 4.76
CA LEU A 19 -78.01 -19.60 5.76
C LEU A 19 -76.94 -19.35 6.83
N THR A 20 -76.15 -20.36 7.22
CA THR A 20 -75.03 -20.14 8.15
C THR A 20 -73.85 -19.39 7.53
N ALA A 21 -73.87 -19.14 6.21
CA ALA A 21 -72.81 -18.41 5.52
C ALA A 21 -73.06 -16.89 5.43
N LEU A 22 -74.21 -16.36 5.88
CA LEU A 22 -74.55 -14.94 5.77
C LEU A 22 -74.59 -14.14 7.08
N GLU A 23 -74.33 -14.76 8.23
CA GLU A 23 -74.34 -14.08 9.55
C GLU A 23 -72.98 -14.12 10.25
N ALA A 24 -71.91 -13.87 9.48
CA ALA A 24 -70.61 -13.51 10.01
C ALA A 24 -70.29 -12.05 9.65
N VAL A 25 -70.35 -11.19 10.66
CA VAL A 25 -69.90 -9.79 10.64
C VAL A 25 -68.41 -9.74 10.26
N PRO A 26 -67.95 -8.76 9.45
CA PRO A 26 -66.53 -8.66 9.09
C PRO A 26 -65.71 -8.23 10.30
N ILE A 27 -64.81 -9.10 10.75
CA ILE A 27 -63.78 -8.80 11.74
C ILE A 27 -62.51 -8.48 10.96
N ASP A 28 -62.12 -7.20 10.96
CA ASP A 28 -60.73 -6.79 10.73
C ASP A 28 -59.91 -7.26 11.95
N ILE A 29 -58.83 -8.03 11.76
CA ILE A 29 -57.62 -8.10 12.61
C ILE A 29 -56.55 -9.01 11.95
N ASP A 30 -55.39 -8.37 11.74
CA ASP A 30 -53.99 -8.79 11.62
C ASP A 30 -53.51 -10.05 10.88
N LYS A 31 -52.57 -9.77 9.97
CA LYS A 31 -51.64 -10.71 9.31
C LYS A 31 -50.67 -11.33 10.32
N THR A 32 -50.99 -12.48 10.89
CA THR A 32 -49.97 -13.37 11.49
C THR A 32 -50.27 -14.87 11.26
N LYS A 33 -49.27 -15.53 10.64
CA LYS A 33 -48.83 -16.93 10.82
C LYS A 33 -49.21 -18.07 9.84
N VAL A 34 -48.38 -18.15 8.79
CA VAL A 34 -47.59 -19.31 8.28
C VAL A 34 -48.28 -20.63 7.88
N LYS A 35 -48.16 -20.96 6.57
CA LYS A 35 -47.66 -22.26 6.07
C LYS A 35 -47.26 -22.16 4.58
N GLY A 36 -46.04 -22.60 4.29
CA GLY A 36 -45.54 -22.79 2.92
C GLY A 36 -44.23 -22.06 2.68
N ALA A 37 -43.12 -22.65 3.13
CA ALA A 37 -41.78 -22.22 2.75
C ALA A 37 -41.65 -22.32 1.22
N GLN A 38 -41.53 -21.18 0.57
CA GLN A 38 -40.70 -21.08 -0.63
C GLN A 38 -39.34 -20.56 -0.17
N PRO A 39 -38.23 -21.15 -0.63
CA PRO A 39 -36.92 -20.61 -0.36
C PRO A 39 -36.93 -19.21 -0.95
N VAL A 40 -36.72 -18.19 -0.11
CA VAL A 40 -36.29 -16.91 -0.66
C VAL A 40 -34.90 -17.21 -1.15
N ASP A 41 -34.79 -17.51 -2.44
CA ASP A 41 -33.53 -17.53 -3.14
C ASP A 41 -32.79 -16.28 -2.67
N SER A 42 -31.66 -16.51 -2.02
CA SER A 42 -30.65 -15.50 -1.77
C SER A 42 -30.35 -14.89 -3.13
N ALA A 43 -31.06 -13.82 -3.48
CA ALA A 43 -30.75 -13.03 -4.64
C ALA A 43 -29.33 -12.56 -4.37
N LYS A 44 -28.37 -13.19 -5.05
CA LYS A 44 -27.00 -12.70 -5.17
C LYS A 44 -27.14 -11.26 -5.62
N ILE A 45 -27.00 -10.33 -4.69
CA ILE A 45 -26.75 -8.94 -5.02
C ILE A 45 -25.34 -8.99 -5.56
N GLU A 46 -25.19 -9.19 -6.87
CA GLU A 46 -23.88 -9.07 -7.49
C GLU A 46 -23.46 -7.61 -7.26
N PRO A 47 -22.38 -7.38 -6.50
CA PRO A 47 -21.90 -6.03 -6.27
C PRO A 47 -21.61 -5.40 -7.64
N PRO A 48 -21.90 -4.09 -7.81
CA PRO A 48 -21.71 -3.44 -9.10
C PRO A 48 -20.26 -3.63 -9.54
N ASP A 49 -20.05 -4.29 -10.67
CA ASP A 49 -18.72 -4.52 -11.26
C ASP A 49 -18.10 -3.17 -11.61
N THR A 50 -17.46 -2.58 -10.60
CA THR A 50 -16.91 -1.23 -10.68
C THR A 50 -15.55 -1.26 -11.38
N GLY A 51 -15.11 -2.42 -11.90
CA GLY A 51 -13.88 -2.60 -12.66
C GLY A 51 -12.60 -2.24 -11.88
N LEU A 52 -12.66 -2.22 -10.55
CA LEU A 52 -11.60 -1.73 -9.66
C LEU A 52 -11.38 -2.69 -8.49
N TYR A 53 -10.12 -2.72 -8.01
CA TYR A 53 -9.58 -3.54 -6.91
C TYR A 53 -10.44 -3.64 -5.64
N TYR A 54 -11.30 -2.64 -5.38
CA TYR A 54 -12.19 -2.62 -4.23
C TYR A 54 -13.33 -3.64 -4.30
N ASP A 55 -13.81 -4.00 -5.49
CA ASP A 55 -14.89 -4.98 -5.66
C ASP A 55 -14.43 -6.41 -5.31
N GLU A 56 -13.22 -6.77 -5.72
CA GLU A 56 -12.63 -8.07 -5.41
C GLU A 56 -12.35 -8.22 -3.91
N TYR A 57 -11.77 -7.19 -3.28
CA TYR A 57 -11.56 -7.15 -1.84
C TYR A 57 -12.89 -7.25 -1.07
N LEU A 58 -13.92 -6.50 -1.50
CA LEU A 58 -15.23 -6.55 -0.87
C LEU A 58 -15.87 -7.94 -0.98
N LYS A 59 -15.72 -8.62 -2.12
CA LYS A 59 -16.16 -10.02 -2.28
C LYS A 59 -15.45 -10.96 -1.30
N GLN A 60 -14.14 -10.84 -1.16
CA GLN A 60 -13.37 -11.66 -0.21
C GLN A 60 -13.80 -11.41 1.24
N VAL A 61 -14.00 -10.15 1.62
CA VAL A 61 -14.48 -9.80 2.96
C VAL A 61 -15.89 -10.34 3.20
N ILE A 62 -16.80 -10.23 2.22
CA ILE A 62 -18.15 -10.76 2.33
C ILE A 62 -18.13 -12.29 2.47
N ASP A 63 -17.36 -13.00 1.64
CA ASP A 63 -17.30 -14.47 1.65
C ASP A 63 -16.80 -15.01 3.00
N VAL A 64 -15.81 -14.34 3.59
CA VAL A 64 -15.32 -14.60 4.95
C VAL A 64 -16.42 -14.39 6.00
N LEU A 65 -17.14 -13.27 5.93
CA LEU A 65 -18.22 -12.95 6.86
C LEU A 65 -19.43 -13.88 6.72
N GLU A 66 -19.68 -14.41 5.52
CA GLU A 66 -20.74 -15.37 5.23
C GLU A 66 -20.40 -16.80 5.69
N THR A 67 -19.10 -17.14 5.72
CA THR A 67 -18.59 -18.43 6.19
C THR A 67 -18.77 -18.59 7.70
N ASP A 68 -18.69 -17.51 8.48
CA ASP A 68 -18.91 -17.55 9.93
C ASP A 68 -20.40 -17.68 10.29
N ASN A 69 -20.78 -18.84 10.84
CA ASN A 69 -22.14 -19.13 11.27
C ASN A 69 -22.65 -18.19 12.38
N HIS A 70 -21.79 -17.78 13.32
CA HIS A 70 -22.18 -16.89 14.42
C HIS A 70 -22.44 -15.47 13.92
N PHE A 71 -21.53 -14.93 13.11
CA PHE A 71 -21.71 -13.60 12.53
C PHE A 71 -22.89 -13.59 11.55
N ARG A 72 -23.07 -14.63 10.74
CA ARG A 72 -24.22 -14.77 9.84
C ARG A 72 -25.55 -14.74 10.59
N GLU A 73 -25.65 -15.40 11.74
CA GLU A 73 -26.84 -15.31 12.57
C GLU A 73 -27.10 -13.89 13.10
N LYS A 74 -26.04 -13.15 13.44
CA LYS A 74 -26.15 -11.74 13.86
C LYS A 74 -26.53 -10.84 12.70
N LEU A 75 -25.96 -11.06 11.51
CA LEU A 75 -26.29 -10.35 10.29
C LEU A 75 -27.75 -10.55 9.87
N GLN A 76 -28.28 -11.78 10.01
CA GLN A 76 -29.67 -12.09 9.70
C GLN A 76 -30.68 -11.53 10.71
N LYS A 77 -30.28 -11.34 11.97
CA LYS A 77 -31.13 -10.82 13.05
C LYS A 77 -31.04 -9.31 13.21
N ALA A 78 -30.02 -8.65 12.65
CA ALA A 78 -29.79 -7.22 12.79
C ALA A 78 -30.77 -6.40 11.93
N ASP A 79 -31.30 -5.32 12.52
CA ASP A 79 -32.10 -4.34 11.78
C ASP A 79 -31.20 -3.43 10.93
N ILE A 80 -31.77 -2.93 9.83
CA ILE A 80 -31.06 -2.05 8.87
C ILE A 80 -30.47 -0.80 9.56
N GLU A 81 -31.12 -0.31 10.61
CA GLU A 81 -30.63 0.82 11.40
C GLU A 81 -29.42 0.46 12.26
N GLU A 82 -29.37 -0.76 12.81
CA GLU A 82 -28.22 -1.21 13.59
C GLU A 82 -26.99 -1.38 12.72
N ILE A 83 -27.18 -1.87 11.48
CA ILE A 83 -26.13 -1.99 10.46
C ILE A 83 -25.59 -0.59 10.11
N LYS A 84 -26.47 0.38 9.84
CA LYS A 84 -26.06 1.76 9.52
C LYS A 84 -25.43 2.50 10.71
N SER A 85 -25.86 2.19 11.92
CA SER A 85 -25.33 2.79 13.15
C SER A 85 -23.93 2.27 13.53
N GLY A 86 -23.42 1.25 12.83
CA GLY A 86 -22.13 0.63 13.14
C GLY A 86 -22.15 -0.23 14.39
N ARG A 87 -23.33 -0.60 14.92
CA ARG A 87 -23.42 -1.48 16.09
C ARG A 87 -22.93 -2.91 15.75
N LEU A 88 -23.23 -3.36 14.54
CA LEU A 88 -22.79 -4.65 14.02
C LEU A 88 -21.27 -4.72 13.83
N SER A 89 -20.58 -3.59 13.63
CA SER A 89 -19.12 -3.60 13.42
C SER A 89 -18.36 -4.03 14.67
N LYS A 90 -18.94 -3.90 15.87
CA LYS A 90 -18.34 -4.41 17.12
C LYS A 90 -18.38 -5.94 17.22
N GLU A 91 -19.26 -6.57 16.46
CA GLU A 91 -19.31 -8.03 16.36
C GLU A 91 -18.27 -8.56 15.37
N LEU A 92 -17.67 -7.69 14.53
CA LEU A 92 -16.55 -8.07 13.67
C LEU A 92 -15.33 -8.53 14.48
N ASP A 93 -15.14 -7.97 15.68
CA ASP A 93 -14.09 -8.40 16.62
C ASP A 93 -14.30 -9.84 17.11
N LEU A 94 -15.54 -10.34 17.04
CA LEU A 94 -15.97 -11.68 17.46
C LEU A 94 -16.18 -12.62 16.28
N VAL A 95 -16.08 -12.13 15.03
CA VAL A 95 -16.10 -12.97 13.83
C VAL A 95 -15.00 -14.00 13.99
N SER A 96 -15.40 -15.23 13.74
CA SER A 96 -14.62 -16.42 13.97
C SER A 96 -13.19 -16.24 13.46
N HIS A 97 -12.23 -16.58 14.30
CA HIS A 97 -10.80 -16.70 14.01
C HIS A 97 -10.50 -17.72 12.88
N HIS A 98 -11.46 -18.10 12.04
CA HIS A 98 -11.20 -18.88 10.84
C HIS A 98 -10.52 -18.05 9.73
N VAL A 99 -10.54 -16.71 9.81
CA VAL A 99 -9.55 -15.85 9.14
C VAL A 99 -8.14 -16.09 9.71
N ARG A 100 -8.04 -16.34 11.02
CA ARG A 100 -6.82 -16.66 11.79
C ARG A 100 -6.35 -18.11 11.65
N THR A 101 -6.98 -18.94 10.80
CA THR A 101 -6.52 -20.33 10.61
C THR A 101 -5.22 -20.39 9.83
N LYS A 102 -4.94 -19.33 9.08
CA LYS A 102 -3.69 -19.13 8.35
C LYS A 102 -3.06 -17.81 8.76
N LEU A 103 -1.73 -17.75 8.75
CA LEU A 103 -0.97 -16.51 8.86
C LEU A 103 -0.35 -16.19 7.51
N ASP A 104 -0.57 -14.98 7.02
CA ASP A 104 0.14 -14.48 5.85
C ASP A 104 1.49 -13.81 6.22
N GLU A 105 2.23 -13.37 5.21
CA GLU A 105 3.53 -12.70 5.38
C GLU A 105 3.44 -11.43 6.23
N GLN A 106 2.38 -10.64 6.07
CA GLN A 106 2.22 -9.37 6.77
C GLN A 106 1.87 -9.61 8.24
N GLU A 107 1.04 -10.61 8.52
CA GLU A 107 0.70 -11.02 9.88
C GLU A 107 1.91 -11.57 10.62
N LEU A 108 2.77 -12.36 9.95
CA LEU A 108 4.03 -12.81 10.53
C LEU A 108 5.00 -11.65 10.80
N GLU A 109 5.16 -10.73 9.84
CA GLU A 109 5.98 -9.52 10.02
C GLU A 109 5.50 -8.68 11.21
N ALA A 110 4.19 -8.58 11.43
CA ALA A 110 3.63 -7.86 12.58
C ALA A 110 4.01 -8.51 13.92
N LEU A 111 4.08 -9.85 13.98
CA LEU A 111 4.57 -10.56 15.15
C LEU A 111 6.07 -10.30 15.38
N PHE A 112 6.88 -10.34 14.32
CA PHE A 112 8.32 -10.11 14.41
C PHE A 112 8.67 -8.67 14.77
N THR A 113 7.92 -7.69 14.24
CA THR A 113 8.10 -6.27 14.60
C THR A 113 8.04 -6.09 16.11
N LYS A 114 7.06 -6.72 16.78
CA LYS A 114 6.92 -6.66 18.24
C LYS A 114 8.06 -7.36 18.99
N GLU A 115 8.65 -8.40 18.42
CA GLU A 115 9.83 -9.05 19.00
C GLU A 115 11.09 -8.20 18.81
N LEU A 116 11.28 -7.60 17.64
CA LEU A 116 12.41 -6.72 17.32
C LEU A 116 12.39 -5.40 18.09
N GLU A 117 11.21 -4.84 18.38
CA GLU A 117 11.04 -3.65 19.25
C GLU A 117 11.59 -3.85 20.68
N LYS A 118 11.84 -5.09 21.12
CA LYS A 118 12.48 -5.37 22.42
C LYS A 118 13.99 -5.21 22.38
N VAL A 119 14.59 -5.32 21.19
CA VAL A 119 16.04 -5.33 20.97
C VAL A 119 16.50 -3.99 20.40
N TYR A 120 15.70 -3.39 19.52
CA TYR A 120 15.99 -2.12 18.86
C TYR A 120 15.05 -1.01 19.38
N ASP A 121 15.62 0.11 19.84
CA ASP A 121 14.87 1.31 20.23
C ASP A 121 15.07 2.42 19.19
N PRO A 122 14.00 2.92 18.52
CA PRO A 122 14.11 4.03 17.56
C PRO A 122 14.69 5.33 18.14
N LYS A 123 14.79 5.46 19.46
CA LYS A 123 15.39 6.62 20.15
C LYS A 123 16.87 6.44 20.44
N ASN A 124 17.40 5.24 20.29
CA ASN A 124 18.82 4.96 20.43
C ASN A 124 19.53 5.28 19.12
N GLU A 125 20.59 6.10 19.16
CA GLU A 125 21.35 6.46 17.95
C GLU A 125 22.24 5.31 17.46
N GLU A 126 22.49 4.30 18.30
CA GLU A 126 23.27 3.10 17.95
C GLU A 126 22.43 2.06 17.18
N ASP A 127 21.10 2.12 17.26
CA ASP A 127 20.22 1.14 16.64
C ASP A 127 19.84 1.60 15.23
N ASP A 128 20.25 0.83 14.21
CA ASP A 128 19.88 1.12 12.83
C ASP A 128 18.49 0.57 12.51
N MET A 129 17.54 1.48 12.27
CA MET A 129 16.18 1.13 11.87
C MET A 129 16.12 0.38 10.53
N VAL A 130 17.11 0.56 9.66
CA VAL A 130 17.22 -0.20 8.40
C VAL A 130 17.64 -1.64 8.69
N GLU A 131 18.60 -1.85 9.58
CA GLU A 131 19.02 -3.18 10.02
C GLU A 131 17.86 -3.96 10.66
N MET A 132 17.07 -3.30 11.51
CA MET A 132 15.86 -3.90 12.08
C MET A 132 14.89 -4.40 11.00
N GLU A 133 14.67 -3.62 9.94
CA GLU A 133 13.80 -4.00 8.83
C GLU A 133 14.36 -5.20 8.06
N GLU A 134 15.66 -5.21 7.79
CA GLU A 134 16.32 -6.34 7.13
C GLU A 134 16.21 -7.62 7.96
N GLU A 135 16.38 -7.52 9.27
CA GLU A 135 16.24 -8.65 10.19
C GLU A 135 14.79 -9.16 10.22
N ARG A 136 13.80 -8.26 10.20
CA ARG A 136 12.38 -8.64 10.10
C ARG A 136 12.10 -9.47 8.84
N LEU A 137 12.65 -9.05 7.70
CA LEU A 137 12.47 -9.76 6.43
C LEU A 137 13.16 -11.13 6.44
N ARG A 138 14.31 -11.25 7.12
CA ARG A 138 15.00 -12.53 7.32
C ARG A 138 14.21 -13.48 8.21
N MET A 139 13.69 -12.99 9.34
CA MET A 139 12.82 -13.77 10.22
C MET A 139 11.61 -14.32 9.44
N ARG A 140 10.97 -13.47 8.62
CA ARG A 140 9.86 -13.89 7.75
C ARG A 140 10.29 -14.99 6.78
N GLU A 141 11.36 -14.77 6.02
CA GLU A 141 11.82 -15.74 5.03
C GLU A 141 12.22 -17.07 5.67
N HIS A 142 12.88 -17.02 6.83
CA HIS A 142 13.24 -18.20 7.59
C HIS A 142 12.01 -18.98 8.05
N VAL A 143 11.07 -18.33 8.74
CA VAL A 143 9.84 -18.98 9.23
C VAL A 143 9.01 -19.56 8.08
N MET A 144 8.86 -18.83 6.98
CA MET A 144 8.18 -19.36 5.78
C MET A 144 8.92 -20.55 5.18
N ASN A 145 10.25 -20.55 5.19
CA ASN A 145 10.99 -21.68 4.65
C ASN A 145 10.87 -22.96 5.48
N GLU A 146 10.77 -22.83 6.80
CA GLU A 146 10.69 -23.97 7.72
C GLU A 146 9.27 -24.51 7.95
N VAL A 147 8.29 -23.61 8.05
CA VAL A 147 6.93 -23.94 8.47
C VAL A 147 6.01 -24.15 7.28
N ASP A 148 6.05 -23.26 6.28
CA ASP A 148 5.25 -23.40 5.06
C ASP A 148 5.81 -24.54 4.19
N SER A 149 5.18 -25.70 4.33
CA SER A 149 5.54 -26.94 3.64
C SER A 149 4.98 -26.99 2.22
N ASN A 150 3.87 -26.30 1.98
CA ASN A 150 3.13 -26.37 0.72
C ASN A 150 3.53 -25.24 -0.26
N LYS A 151 4.26 -24.23 0.22
CA LYS A 151 4.78 -23.06 -0.51
C LYS A 151 3.69 -22.14 -1.07
N ASP A 152 2.54 -22.06 -0.41
CA ASP A 152 1.46 -21.12 -0.72
C ASP A 152 1.64 -19.74 -0.05
N ARG A 153 2.75 -19.53 0.68
CA ARG A 153 3.04 -18.30 1.44
C ARG A 153 1.99 -18.01 2.51
N LEU A 154 1.32 -19.06 3.01
CA LEU A 154 0.40 -19.01 4.13
C LEU A 154 0.75 -20.10 5.13
N VAL A 155 0.83 -19.77 6.41
CA VAL A 155 1.11 -20.75 7.46
C VAL A 155 -0.19 -21.21 8.10
N THR A 156 -0.61 -22.44 7.82
CA THR A 156 -1.77 -23.04 8.47
C THR A 156 -1.47 -23.47 9.91
N LEU A 157 -2.51 -23.59 10.74
CA LEU A 157 -2.37 -24.14 12.09
C LEU A 157 -1.77 -25.55 12.08
N GLU A 158 -2.15 -26.40 11.12
CA GLU A 158 -1.59 -27.74 10.99
C GLU A 158 -0.09 -27.74 10.65
N GLU A 159 0.35 -26.84 9.77
CA GLU A 159 1.77 -26.67 9.45
C GLU A 159 2.56 -26.15 10.65
N PHE A 160 1.99 -25.18 11.37
CA PHE A 160 2.59 -24.67 12.60
C PHE A 160 2.75 -25.77 13.65
N LEU A 161 1.70 -26.57 13.92
CA LEU A 161 1.77 -27.67 14.89
C LEU A 161 2.82 -28.71 14.49
N LYS A 162 2.90 -29.08 13.20
CA LYS A 162 3.95 -29.99 12.71
C LYS A 162 5.35 -29.41 12.88
N ALA A 163 5.53 -28.11 12.70
CA ALA A 163 6.81 -27.45 12.93
C ALA A 163 7.22 -27.52 14.41
N THR A 164 6.28 -27.35 15.34
CA THR A 164 6.56 -27.46 16.80
C THR A 164 6.92 -28.88 17.26
N GLU A 165 6.58 -29.91 16.49
CA GLU A 165 6.96 -31.31 16.77
C GLU A 165 8.38 -31.64 16.31
N LYS A 166 9.03 -30.78 15.51
CA LYS A 166 10.40 -30.99 15.06
C LYS A 166 11.37 -30.91 16.24
N LYS A 167 12.37 -31.80 16.23
CA LYS A 167 13.42 -31.83 17.27
C LYS A 167 14.22 -30.53 17.36
N GLU A 168 14.38 -29.84 16.23
CA GLU A 168 15.03 -28.53 16.12
C GLU A 168 14.35 -27.49 17.03
N PHE A 169 13.04 -27.57 17.26
CA PHE A 169 12.32 -26.69 18.20
C PHE A 169 12.66 -26.96 19.67
N LEU A 170 13.17 -28.17 19.97
CA LEU A 170 13.62 -28.56 21.32
C LEU A 170 15.10 -28.27 21.53
N GLU A 171 15.86 -28.04 20.45
CA GLU A 171 17.24 -27.64 20.52
C GLU A 171 17.28 -26.11 20.74
N PRO A 172 17.93 -25.62 21.81
CA PRO A 172 17.98 -24.20 22.12
C PRO A 172 18.97 -23.45 21.22
N ASP A 173 19.18 -23.91 19.98
CA ASP A 173 19.88 -23.12 18.96
C ASP A 173 18.99 -21.91 18.68
N SER A 174 19.29 -20.85 19.44
CA SER A 174 18.69 -19.54 19.25
C SER A 174 19.11 -19.02 17.88
N TRP A 175 18.26 -18.16 17.33
CA TRP A 175 18.57 -17.31 16.20
C TRP A 175 20.03 -16.83 16.24
N GLU A 176 20.84 -17.29 15.30
CA GLU A 176 22.18 -16.75 15.07
C GLU A 176 22.02 -15.39 14.40
N THR A 177 22.39 -14.34 15.12
CA THR A 177 22.36 -12.99 14.60
C THR A 177 23.44 -12.83 13.51
N LEU A 178 23.26 -11.82 12.66
CA LEU A 178 24.14 -11.54 11.52
C LEU A 178 25.63 -11.46 11.85
N ASP A 179 25.96 -11.00 13.05
CA ASP A 179 27.31 -10.90 13.60
C ASP A 179 27.91 -12.26 14.00
N GLN A 180 27.08 -13.26 14.29
CA GLN A 180 27.50 -14.59 14.69
C GLN A 180 27.84 -15.47 13.48
N GLN A 181 27.14 -15.25 12.36
CA GLN A 181 27.38 -15.97 11.12
C GLN A 181 28.50 -15.30 10.30
N GLN A 182 29.73 -15.80 10.42
CA GLN A 182 30.84 -15.33 9.58
C GLN A 182 30.64 -15.76 8.12
N PHE A 183 30.10 -14.85 7.29
CA PHE A 183 29.92 -15.07 5.85
C PHE A 183 31.22 -15.04 5.05
N PHE A 184 32.24 -14.36 5.56
CA PHE A 184 33.53 -14.19 4.89
C PHE A 184 34.65 -14.76 5.75
N THR A 185 35.60 -15.42 5.09
CA THR A 185 36.87 -15.76 5.72
C THR A 185 37.69 -14.50 5.99
N GLU A 186 38.57 -14.54 6.98
CA GLU A 186 39.47 -13.42 7.32
C GLU A 186 40.31 -12.99 6.10
N GLU A 187 40.72 -13.95 5.27
CA GLU A 187 41.42 -13.68 4.02
C GLU A 187 40.57 -12.89 3.02
N GLU A 188 39.30 -13.28 2.81
CA GLU A 188 38.38 -12.58 1.91
C GLU A 188 38.08 -11.17 2.42
N LEU A 189 37.86 -11.00 3.73
CA LEU A 189 37.62 -9.70 4.34
C LEU A 189 38.79 -8.74 4.07
N LYS A 190 40.02 -9.24 4.26
CA LYS A 190 41.24 -8.47 3.99
C LYS A 190 41.39 -8.10 2.51
N GLU A 191 40.99 -8.96 1.59
CA GLU A 191 40.96 -8.62 0.16
C GLU A 191 39.96 -7.49 -0.13
N TYR A 192 38.77 -7.53 0.50
CA TYR A 192 37.78 -6.45 0.39
C TYR A 192 38.29 -5.13 0.97
N GLU A 193 38.91 -5.12 2.14
CA GLU A 193 39.51 -3.92 2.74
C GLU A 193 40.55 -3.28 1.80
N ASN A 194 41.40 -4.10 1.20
CA ASN A 194 42.41 -3.64 0.23
C ASN A 194 41.75 -3.06 -1.02
N LEU A 195 40.68 -3.69 -1.52
CA LEU A 195 39.94 -3.22 -2.68
C LEU A 195 39.28 -1.86 -2.42
N ILE A 196 38.62 -1.70 -1.26
CA ILE A 196 38.00 -0.43 -0.85
C ILE A 196 39.06 0.66 -0.74
N SER A 197 40.18 0.39 -0.07
CA SER A 197 41.29 1.34 0.05
C SER A 197 41.84 1.78 -1.32
N LEU A 198 41.94 0.87 -2.27
CA LEU A 198 42.37 1.21 -3.63
C LEU A 198 41.34 2.13 -4.32
N GLN A 199 40.06 1.80 -4.23
CA GLN A 199 38.97 2.58 -4.83
C GLN A 199 38.87 3.98 -4.22
N GLU A 200 38.99 4.12 -2.91
CA GLU A 200 39.03 5.42 -2.23
C GLU A 200 40.19 6.28 -2.71
N ASN A 201 41.38 5.68 -2.86
CA ASN A 201 42.55 6.37 -3.37
C ASN A 201 42.35 6.84 -4.83
N GLU A 202 41.72 6.03 -5.68
CA GLU A 202 41.38 6.43 -7.04
C GLU A 202 40.34 7.56 -7.08
N LEU A 203 39.29 7.46 -6.27
CA LEU A 203 38.26 8.49 -6.15
C LEU A 203 38.86 9.81 -5.67
N LYS A 204 39.77 9.77 -4.69
CA LYS A 204 40.47 10.94 -4.19
C LYS A 204 41.35 11.61 -5.26
N LYS A 205 42.03 10.82 -6.09
CA LYS A 205 42.80 11.34 -7.24
C LYS A 205 41.87 12.01 -8.25
N LYS A 206 40.79 11.34 -8.66
CA LYS A 206 39.79 11.89 -9.59
C LYS A 206 39.14 13.17 -9.04
N ALA A 207 38.81 13.21 -7.75
CA ALA A 207 38.28 14.39 -7.09
C ALA A 207 39.28 15.56 -7.12
N GLY A 208 40.57 15.29 -6.86
CA GLY A 208 41.63 16.29 -6.98
C GLY A 208 41.83 16.81 -8.41
N GLU A 209 41.71 15.95 -9.42
CA GLU A 209 41.77 16.34 -10.84
C GLU A 209 40.56 17.19 -11.25
N LEU A 210 39.35 16.78 -10.88
CA LEU A 210 38.12 17.54 -11.11
C LEU A 210 38.17 18.92 -10.45
N GLN A 211 38.71 19.01 -9.23
CA GLN A 211 38.89 20.28 -8.53
C GLN A 211 39.83 21.21 -9.30
N LYS A 212 40.96 20.70 -9.81
CA LYS A 212 41.88 21.48 -10.65
C LYS A 212 41.22 21.93 -11.95
N GLN A 213 40.44 21.07 -12.60
CA GLN A 213 39.70 21.43 -13.82
C GLN A 213 38.68 22.54 -13.54
N LYS A 214 37.97 22.47 -12.41
CA LYS A 214 37.03 23.50 -11.97
C LYS A 214 37.73 24.85 -11.74
N GLU A 215 38.88 24.84 -11.07
CA GLU A 215 39.67 26.07 -10.85
C GLU A 215 40.17 26.68 -12.16
N GLU A 216 40.60 25.85 -13.12
CA GLU A 216 41.05 26.33 -14.43
C GLU A 216 39.90 26.92 -15.25
N LEU A 217 38.75 26.23 -15.31
CA LEU A 217 37.55 26.77 -15.95
C LEU A 217 37.08 28.07 -15.30
N GLN A 218 37.17 28.18 -13.97
CA GLN A 218 36.85 29.41 -13.26
C GLN A 218 37.79 30.55 -13.68
N ARG A 219 39.11 30.30 -13.75
CA ARG A 219 40.07 31.31 -14.22
C ARG A 219 39.79 31.75 -15.65
N GLN A 220 39.46 30.82 -16.54
CA GLN A 220 39.09 31.13 -17.93
C GLN A 220 37.82 31.98 -18.00
N HIS A 221 36.83 31.66 -17.16
CA HIS A 221 35.60 32.45 -17.04
C HIS A 221 35.90 33.88 -16.57
N ASP A 222 36.68 34.04 -15.50
CA ASP A 222 37.04 35.35 -14.95
C ASP A 222 37.83 36.20 -15.97
N GLN A 223 38.75 35.57 -16.73
CA GLN A 223 39.49 36.23 -17.81
C GLN A 223 38.58 36.70 -18.94
N LEU A 224 37.62 35.87 -19.35
CA LEU A 224 36.67 36.19 -20.41
C LEU A 224 35.73 37.33 -19.98
N GLU A 225 35.27 37.32 -18.73
CA GLU A 225 34.47 38.41 -18.16
C GLU A 225 35.26 39.73 -18.12
N ALA A 226 36.51 39.70 -17.65
CA ALA A 226 37.36 40.89 -17.65
C ALA A 226 37.54 41.46 -19.06
N GLN A 227 37.84 40.60 -20.04
CA GLN A 227 37.99 41.02 -21.44
C GLN A 227 36.68 41.62 -22.00
N LYS A 228 35.54 41.01 -21.69
CA LYS A 228 34.21 41.52 -22.09
C LYS A 228 33.94 42.91 -21.49
N LEU A 229 34.34 43.13 -20.24
CA LEU A 229 34.18 44.40 -19.55
C LEU A 229 35.05 45.50 -20.17
N GLU A 230 36.31 45.18 -20.48
CA GLU A 230 37.23 46.09 -21.19
C GLU A 230 36.68 46.49 -22.57
N TYR A 231 36.22 45.51 -23.37
CA TYR A 231 35.58 45.80 -24.67
C TYR A 231 34.37 46.71 -24.52
N HIS A 232 33.50 46.45 -23.54
CA HIS A 232 32.33 47.28 -23.29
C HIS A 232 32.72 48.72 -22.93
N GLN A 233 33.73 48.89 -22.08
CA GLN A 233 34.25 50.21 -21.69
C GLN A 233 34.83 50.97 -22.89
N VAL A 234 35.60 50.29 -23.76
CA VAL A 234 36.15 50.90 -24.98
C VAL A 234 35.04 51.33 -25.94
N ILE A 235 33.99 50.53 -26.11
CA ILE A 235 32.81 50.89 -26.94
C ILE A 235 32.13 52.15 -26.40
N GLN A 236 31.87 52.22 -25.08
CA GLN A 236 31.26 53.40 -24.45
C GLN A 236 32.10 54.66 -24.67
N GLN A 237 33.43 54.57 -24.52
CA GLN A 237 34.33 55.70 -24.77
C GLN A 237 34.32 56.14 -26.23
N MET A 238 34.25 55.21 -27.18
CA MET A 238 34.14 55.54 -28.60
C MET A 238 32.81 56.24 -28.92
N GLU A 239 31.70 55.79 -28.35
CA GLU A 239 30.40 56.45 -28.50
C GLU A 239 30.42 57.89 -27.96
N GLN A 240 30.99 58.11 -26.77
CA GLN A 240 31.14 59.46 -26.19
C GLN A 240 32.00 60.38 -27.07
N LYS A 241 33.12 59.88 -27.59
CA LYS A 241 33.97 60.64 -28.53
C LYS A 241 33.23 60.99 -29.81
N LYS A 242 32.45 60.04 -30.36
CA LYS A 242 31.64 60.29 -31.56
C LYS A 242 30.60 61.39 -31.34
N LEU A 243 29.90 61.38 -30.20
CA LEU A 243 28.93 62.41 -29.83
C LEU A 243 29.58 63.80 -29.63
N GLN A 244 30.79 63.86 -29.05
CA GLN A 244 31.54 65.12 -28.94
C GLN A 244 32.01 65.66 -30.30
N GLN A 245 32.35 64.77 -31.23
CA GLN A 245 32.75 65.14 -32.58
C GLN A 245 31.56 65.62 -33.44
N GLU A 246 30.35 65.09 -33.21
CA GLU A 246 29.11 65.56 -33.86
C GLU A 246 28.58 66.90 -33.29
N LEU A 247 28.98 67.32 -32.08
CA LEU A 247 28.61 68.62 -31.49
C LEU A 247 29.57 69.79 -31.83
N SER A 248 30.63 69.55 -32.61
CA SER A 248 31.58 70.59 -33.03
C SER A 248 31.24 71.09 -34.44
N PRO A 249 30.90 72.38 -34.68
CA PRO A 249 30.60 72.85 -36.02
C PRO A 249 31.87 72.95 -36.88
N SER A 250 31.78 72.50 -38.14
CA SER A 250 32.75 72.75 -39.22
C SER A 250 32.80 74.27 -39.53
N VAL A 251 33.86 74.92 -40.05
CA VAL A 251 34.64 74.79 -41.31
C VAL A 251 35.85 75.79 -41.20
N PRO A 252 36.81 75.95 -42.14
CA PRO A 252 37.83 75.05 -42.73
C PRO A 252 39.28 75.57 -42.62
N GLY A 253 40.24 74.80 -43.15
CA GLY A 253 41.21 75.38 -44.10
C GLY A 253 42.68 75.10 -43.82
N GLY A 254 43.32 74.34 -44.70
CA GLY A 254 44.77 74.19 -44.70
C GLY A 254 45.28 73.00 -45.49
N GLU A 255 45.09 73.03 -46.82
CA GLU A 255 45.93 72.25 -47.74
C GLU A 255 47.42 72.58 -47.50
N SER A 256 48.31 71.60 -47.55
CA SER A 256 49.44 71.59 -48.51
C SER A 256 50.46 70.47 -48.28
N LYS A 257 50.51 69.61 -49.31
CA LYS A 257 51.70 69.08 -49.99
C LYS A 257 52.48 67.92 -49.36
N PHE A 258 52.13 66.75 -49.88
CA PHE A 258 52.98 65.58 -50.11
C PHE A 258 54.35 65.91 -50.71
N LYS A 259 55.38 65.19 -50.26
CA LYS A 259 56.57 64.87 -51.06
C LYS A 259 57.08 63.49 -50.62
N PRO A 260 57.17 62.48 -51.52
CA PRO A 260 57.83 61.21 -51.19
C PRO A 260 59.31 61.31 -51.56
N LEU A 261 60.17 60.68 -50.75
CA LEU A 261 61.56 60.44 -51.11
C LEU A 261 61.79 58.92 -51.11
N ILE A 262 62.40 58.50 -52.22
CA ILE A 262 62.84 57.16 -52.61
C ILE A 262 63.85 56.61 -51.60
#